data_AF-A0A0Q4GSD5-F1
#
_entry.id   AF-A0A0Q4GSD5-F1
#
_cell.length_a   1.000
_cell.length_b   1.000
_cell.length_c   1.000
_cell.angle_alpha   90.00
_cell.angle_beta   90.00
_cell.angle_gamma   90.00
#
_symmetry.space_group_name_H-M   'P 1'
#
loop_
_entity.id
_entity.type
_entity.pdbx_description
1 polymer ?
#
loop_
_entity_poly.entity_id
_entity_poly.type
_entity_poly.pdbx_seq_one_letter_code
_entity_poly.pdbx_strand_id
1 'polypeptide(L)'
;MIGWQDEDGRVHRGSLFAAFAALADGQAWSFPALRPHQREPWHAFTVQVAAMALIHADTDTRPTGEAAWRDLLMGMTPDLPEAWELVVDDWSKPALLQPPTLAPTDRAAYKNRIPTPDALDMLVTAKNHDLKQERMAGASDEDWLFALVTLQTTEGFLGAGNYGISRMNGGFASRMSLGIRPLGGAARAFGRDVARLVADARARPDRRTGTLLLWTAPWDGTLSLAYDGLDELYVEICRRVRLRRTPAGIEALAAGSKCARVAASDLKGATLDPWAPMKADGSTSHTPSGAGFGYRQMATLLDKAKITLPRLAKADPADDREGLAIVAAALVRGQGKTEGLHRRTVCTPGALRDAAGRPLPIDRIGEVAGKRAEEGFQASRRLSRALISLV
;
A
#
# COMPACT_ATOMS: atom_id res chain seq x y z
N MET A 1 -3.63 -8.57 18.77
CA MET A 1 -4.02 -9.75 17.97
C MET A 1 -4.75 -9.29 16.72
N ILE A 2 -4.43 -9.88 15.57
CA ILE A 2 -5.00 -9.60 14.25
C ILE A 2 -5.96 -10.73 13.88
N GLY A 3 -7.15 -10.40 13.39
CA GLY A 3 -8.17 -11.33 12.93
C GLY A 3 -8.20 -11.50 11.42
N TRP A 4 -8.37 -12.74 10.96
CA TRP A 4 -8.61 -13.07 9.55
C TRP A 4 -9.74 -14.08 9.42
N GLN A 5 -10.33 -14.14 8.23
CA GLN A 5 -11.26 -15.20 7.83
C GLN A 5 -10.57 -16.13 6.84
N ASP A 6 -10.84 -17.42 6.95
CA ASP A 6 -10.49 -18.41 5.91
C ASP A 6 -11.55 -18.46 4.80
N GLU A 7 -11.34 -19.33 3.81
CA GLU A 7 -12.23 -19.51 2.66
C GLU A 7 -13.63 -20.00 3.06
N ASP A 8 -13.74 -20.74 4.17
CA ASP A 8 -15.00 -21.21 4.76
C ASP A 8 -15.69 -20.13 5.62
N GLY A 9 -15.07 -18.95 5.76
CA GLY A 9 -15.57 -17.84 6.58
C GLY A 9 -15.34 -18.00 8.08
N ARG A 10 -14.54 -18.97 8.53
CA ARG A 10 -14.20 -19.12 9.94
C ARG A 10 -13.23 -18.02 10.36
N VAL A 11 -13.47 -17.45 11.53
CA VAL A 11 -12.65 -16.35 12.07
C VAL A 11 -11.54 -16.93 12.93
N HIS A 12 -10.31 -16.52 12.62
CA HIS A 12 -9.10 -16.84 13.34
C HIS A 12 -8.49 -15.55 13.89
N ARG A 13 -7.70 -15.64 14.96
CA ARG A 13 -6.96 -14.50 15.52
C ARG A 13 -5.57 -14.94 15.97
N GLY A 14 -4.58 -14.07 15.76
CA GLY A 14 -3.19 -14.37 16.04
C GLY A 14 -2.33 -13.12 16.26
N SER A 15 -1.03 -13.31 16.46
CA SER A 15 -0.06 -12.19 16.42
C SER A 15 0.10 -11.65 14.99
N LEU A 16 0.96 -10.63 14.80
CA LEU A 16 1.37 -10.21 13.46
C LEU A 16 2.02 -11.37 12.70
N PHE A 17 2.89 -12.14 13.37
CA PHE A 17 3.59 -13.28 12.78
C PHE A 17 2.62 -14.39 12.37
N ALA A 18 1.56 -14.61 13.15
CA ALA A 18 0.48 -15.53 12.79
C ALA A 18 -0.28 -15.08 11.54
N ALA A 19 -0.51 -13.77 11.37
CA ALA A 19 -1.13 -13.24 10.16
C ALA A 19 -0.23 -13.44 8.91
N PHE A 20 1.09 -13.28 9.05
CA PHE A 20 2.04 -13.63 7.99
C PHE A 20 2.02 -15.13 7.66
N ALA A 21 1.99 -15.99 8.68
CA ALA A 21 1.85 -17.44 8.49
C ALA A 21 0.55 -17.79 7.77
N ALA A 22 -0.59 -17.24 8.21
CA ALA A 22 -1.88 -17.48 7.57
C ALA A 22 -1.92 -17.01 6.10
N LEU A 23 -1.26 -15.89 5.77
CA LEU A 23 -1.10 -15.42 4.39
C LEU A 23 -0.18 -16.35 3.58
N ALA A 24 0.92 -16.83 4.16
CA ALA A 24 1.87 -17.71 3.50
C ALA A 24 1.29 -19.10 3.22
N ASP A 25 0.57 -19.64 4.20
CA ASP A 25 -0.02 -20.99 4.22
C ASP A 25 -1.35 -21.07 3.44
N GLY A 26 -1.79 -19.98 2.81
CA GLY A 26 -3.02 -19.97 2.00
C GLY A 26 -4.31 -19.85 2.81
N GLN A 27 -4.23 -19.65 4.13
CA GLN A 27 -5.37 -19.68 5.05
C GLN A 27 -6.12 -18.35 5.13
N ALA A 28 -5.43 -17.21 5.00
CA ALA A 28 -6.07 -15.89 5.14
C ALA A 28 -6.79 -15.48 3.84
N TRP A 29 -8.10 -15.67 3.80
CA TRP A 29 -8.95 -15.19 2.71
C TRP A 29 -9.19 -13.68 2.79
N SER A 30 -9.48 -13.16 3.99
CA SER A 30 -9.71 -11.73 4.20
C SER A 30 -9.41 -11.30 5.65
N PHE A 31 -9.32 -9.99 5.88
CA PHE A 31 -9.17 -9.39 7.21
C PHE A 31 -10.41 -8.52 7.51
N PRO A 32 -11.39 -9.03 8.27
CA PRO A 32 -12.69 -8.36 8.42
C PRO A 32 -12.64 -6.97 9.05
N ALA A 33 -11.65 -6.70 9.92
CA ALA A 33 -11.47 -5.41 10.56
C ALA A 33 -10.85 -4.34 9.65
N LEU A 34 -10.36 -4.70 8.45
CA LEU A 34 -9.89 -3.70 7.48
C LEU A 34 -11.04 -2.87 6.95
N ARG A 35 -10.95 -1.55 7.14
CA ARG A 35 -11.78 -0.60 6.41
C ARG A 35 -11.43 -0.64 4.92
N PRO A 36 -12.37 -0.31 4.01
CA PRO A 36 -12.16 -0.48 2.58
C PRO A 36 -10.89 0.19 2.02
N HIS A 37 -10.52 1.38 2.51
CA HIS A 37 -9.34 2.11 2.05
C HIS A 37 -8.01 1.54 2.59
N GLN A 38 -8.07 0.69 3.63
CA GLN A 38 -6.90 0.08 4.27
C GLN A 38 -6.44 -1.20 3.57
N ARG A 39 -7.26 -1.75 2.65
CA ARG A 39 -6.98 -3.03 1.97
C ARG A 39 -5.68 -3.02 1.16
N GLU A 40 -5.49 -1.98 0.35
CA GLU A 40 -4.30 -1.86 -0.49
C GLU A 40 -3.03 -1.53 0.33
N PRO A 41 -3.05 -0.60 1.30
CA PRO A 41 -1.95 -0.41 2.24
C PRO A 41 -1.55 -1.69 2.97
N TRP A 42 -2.53 -2.46 3.48
CA TRP A 42 -2.26 -3.72 4.20
C TRP A 42 -1.61 -4.79 3.31
N HIS A 43 -2.12 -4.95 2.09
CA HIS A 43 -1.52 -5.85 1.10
C HIS A 43 -0.09 -5.44 0.77
N ALA A 44 0.15 -4.17 0.46
CA ALA A 44 1.49 -3.68 0.17
C ALA A 44 2.44 -3.84 1.35
N PHE A 45 2.01 -3.49 2.56
CA PHE A 45 2.80 -3.64 3.79
C PHE A 45 3.23 -5.09 4.01
N THR A 46 2.28 -6.04 4.00
CA THR A 46 2.59 -7.46 4.23
C THR A 46 3.50 -8.02 3.13
N VAL A 47 3.23 -7.72 1.87
CA VAL A 47 4.09 -8.18 0.75
C VAL A 47 5.50 -7.60 0.84
N GLN A 48 5.65 -6.29 1.09
CA GLN A 48 6.97 -5.64 1.19
C GLN A 48 7.78 -6.24 2.35
N VAL A 49 7.18 -6.37 3.53
CA VAL A 49 7.83 -6.94 4.71
C VAL A 49 8.26 -8.39 4.46
N ALA A 50 7.37 -9.23 3.93
CA ALA A 50 7.69 -10.63 3.66
C ALA A 50 8.79 -10.78 2.59
N ALA A 51 8.70 -10.03 1.49
CA ALA A 51 9.72 -10.09 0.43
C ALA A 51 11.08 -9.62 0.95
N MET A 52 11.14 -8.50 1.68
CA MET A 52 12.38 -8.02 2.29
C MET A 52 12.98 -9.03 3.27
N ALA A 53 12.15 -9.70 4.09
CA ALA A 53 12.64 -10.67 5.05
C ALA A 53 13.26 -11.90 4.37
N LEU A 54 12.62 -12.41 3.31
CA LEU A 54 13.14 -13.53 2.50
C LEU A 54 14.44 -13.16 1.77
N ILE A 55 14.48 -11.95 1.18
CA ILE A 55 15.69 -11.42 0.52
C ILE A 55 16.83 -11.32 1.54
N HIS A 56 16.56 -10.74 2.71
CA HIS A 56 17.54 -10.54 3.78
C HIS A 56 18.10 -11.86 4.32
N ALA A 57 17.23 -12.87 4.48
CA ALA A 57 17.62 -14.21 4.95
C ALA A 57 18.18 -15.12 3.83
N ASP A 58 18.38 -14.57 2.63
CA ASP A 58 18.85 -15.29 1.45
C ASP A 58 18.09 -16.60 1.14
N THR A 59 16.76 -16.56 1.27
CA THR A 59 15.88 -17.70 0.97
C THR A 59 14.76 -17.29 0.02
N ASP A 60 14.33 -18.23 -0.82
CA ASP A 60 13.17 -18.07 -1.69
C ASP A 60 11.93 -18.80 -1.14
N THR A 61 12.14 -19.62 -0.09
CA THR A 61 11.08 -20.44 0.49
C THR A 61 10.40 -19.68 1.62
N ARG A 62 9.10 -19.44 1.47
CA ARG A 62 8.26 -18.91 2.55
C ARG A 62 8.18 -19.95 3.67
N PRO A 63 8.51 -19.58 4.93
CA PRO A 63 8.33 -20.50 6.05
C PRO A 63 6.84 -20.77 6.29
N THR A 64 6.56 -21.86 6.99
CA THR A 64 5.22 -22.23 7.44
C THR A 64 5.10 -22.01 8.95
N GLY A 65 3.94 -21.57 9.41
CA GLY A 65 3.68 -21.37 10.84
C GLY A 65 4.30 -20.12 11.49
N GLU A 66 3.70 -19.73 12.62
CA GLU A 66 3.97 -18.46 13.30
C GLU A 66 5.42 -18.30 13.78
N ALA A 67 6.00 -19.34 14.40
CA ALA A 67 7.33 -19.25 15.00
C ALA A 67 8.41 -18.95 13.95
N ALA A 68 8.35 -19.63 12.80
CA ALA A 68 9.31 -19.42 11.72
C ALA A 68 9.14 -18.04 11.06
N TRP A 69 7.91 -17.54 10.94
CA TRP A 69 7.67 -16.16 10.50
C TRP A 69 8.17 -15.11 11.50
N ARG A 70 8.05 -15.37 12.81
CA ARG A 70 8.64 -14.52 13.84
C ARG A 70 10.14 -14.45 13.70
N ASP A 71 10.81 -15.59 13.61
CA ASP A 71 12.27 -15.65 13.53
C ASP A 71 12.78 -14.97 12.24
N LEU A 72 12.08 -15.17 11.12
CA LEU A 72 12.40 -14.53 9.83
C LEU A 72 12.27 -12.99 9.89
N LEU A 73 11.18 -12.47 10.46
CA LEU A 73 10.95 -11.02 10.57
C LEU A 73 11.90 -10.37 11.57
N MET A 74 12.08 -10.99 12.74
CA MET A 74 13.02 -10.52 13.76
C MET A 74 14.46 -10.53 13.26
N GLY A 75 14.81 -11.43 12.34
CA GLY A 75 16.12 -11.46 11.68
C GLY A 75 16.47 -10.15 10.96
N MET A 76 15.48 -9.36 10.52
CA MET A 76 15.73 -8.03 9.93
C MET A 76 16.10 -6.96 10.98
N THR A 77 15.84 -7.21 12.26
CA THR A 77 16.03 -6.27 13.37
C THR A 77 16.56 -6.98 14.63
N PRO A 78 17.70 -7.68 14.56
CA PRO A 78 18.16 -8.57 15.64
C PRO A 78 18.38 -7.82 16.97
N ASP A 79 18.84 -6.57 16.90
CA ASP A 79 19.13 -5.74 18.07
C ASP A 79 17.94 -4.88 18.52
N LEU A 80 16.81 -4.94 17.81
CA LEU A 80 15.65 -4.07 18.00
C LEU A 80 14.34 -4.88 17.97
N PRO A 81 14.14 -5.85 18.89
CA PRO A 81 12.93 -6.68 18.90
C PRO A 81 11.64 -5.85 19.06
N GLU A 82 11.71 -4.70 19.74
CA GLU A 82 10.60 -3.76 19.94
C GLU A 82 10.06 -3.18 18.62
N ALA A 83 10.83 -3.25 17.52
CA ALA A 83 10.40 -2.83 16.20
C ALA A 83 9.17 -3.59 15.68
N TRP A 84 8.81 -4.72 16.29
CA TRP A 84 7.63 -5.53 15.94
C TRP A 84 6.49 -5.42 16.97
N GLU A 85 6.66 -4.63 18.03
CA GLU A 85 5.64 -4.38 19.02
C GLU A 85 4.81 -3.14 18.66
N LEU A 86 3.49 -3.21 18.85
CA LEU A 86 2.60 -2.10 18.51
C LEU A 86 2.78 -0.91 19.46
N VAL A 87 3.06 -1.16 20.74
CA VAL A 87 3.20 -0.13 21.77
C VAL A 87 4.44 -0.40 22.60
N VAL A 88 5.36 0.57 22.66
CA VAL A 88 6.62 0.47 23.39
C VAL A 88 6.79 1.74 24.22
N ASP A 89 6.90 1.60 25.54
CA ASP A 89 6.94 2.72 26.49
C ASP A 89 8.28 3.47 26.47
N ASP A 90 9.37 2.80 26.12
CA ASP A 90 10.66 3.43 25.89
C ASP A 90 10.74 4.04 24.48
N TRP A 91 10.59 5.35 24.38
CA TRP A 91 10.60 6.05 23.09
C TRP A 91 11.99 6.18 22.47
N SER A 92 13.06 5.83 23.19
CA SER A 92 14.39 5.70 22.59
C SER A 92 14.49 4.47 21.68
N LYS A 93 13.52 3.54 21.81
CA LYS A 93 13.40 2.33 21.01
C LYS A 93 12.29 2.46 19.95
N PRO A 94 12.43 1.76 18.80
CA PRO A 94 11.37 1.69 17.82
C PRO A 94 10.13 1.00 18.39
N ALA A 95 8.97 1.33 17.83
CA ALA A 95 7.79 0.48 17.84
C ALA A 95 7.35 0.26 16.39
N LEU A 96 6.53 -0.75 16.11
CA LEU A 96 6.07 -1.05 14.76
C LEU A 96 5.46 0.20 14.11
N LEU A 97 6.07 0.63 12.99
CA LEU A 97 5.69 1.83 12.22
C LEU A 97 5.79 3.16 12.99
N GLN A 98 6.58 3.21 14.06
CA GLN A 98 6.76 4.37 14.94
C GLN A 98 8.26 4.53 15.30
N PRO A 99 8.92 5.60 14.83
CA PRO A 99 10.36 5.73 14.97
C PRO A 99 10.78 6.03 16.41
N PRO A 100 12.02 5.68 16.79
CA PRO A 100 12.60 6.13 18.04
C PRO A 100 12.84 7.65 18.02
N THR A 101 12.73 8.28 19.17
CA THR A 101 13.18 9.67 19.39
C THR A 101 14.70 9.75 19.43
N LEU A 102 15.28 10.88 19.01
CA LEU A 102 16.73 11.09 19.11
C LEU A 102 17.14 11.44 20.54
N ALA A 103 16.30 12.21 21.24
CA ALA A 103 16.52 12.61 22.63
C ALA A 103 15.21 12.54 23.43
N PRO A 104 15.27 12.30 24.76
CA PRO A 104 14.08 12.31 25.62
C PRO A 104 13.26 13.60 25.53
N THR A 105 13.91 14.73 25.26
CA THR A 105 13.27 16.05 25.09
C THR A 105 12.34 16.12 23.87
N ASP A 106 12.52 15.26 22.86
CA ASP A 106 11.69 15.23 21.65
C ASP A 106 10.23 14.88 21.96
N ARG A 107 9.99 14.17 23.07
CA ARG A 107 8.64 13.82 23.55
C ARG A 107 7.75 15.06 23.71
N ALA A 108 8.35 16.21 24.06
CA ALA A 108 7.62 17.46 24.23
C ALA A 108 6.93 17.97 22.94
N ALA A 109 7.33 17.49 21.76
CA ALA A 109 6.70 17.83 20.49
C ALA A 109 5.37 17.08 20.24
N TYR A 110 5.16 15.94 20.90
CA TYR A 110 4.01 15.05 20.70
C TYR A 110 2.80 15.48 21.53
N LYS A 111 2.26 16.67 21.21
CA LYS A 111 1.18 17.31 21.98
C LYS A 111 -0.22 16.95 21.50
N ASN A 112 -0.34 16.48 20.26
CA ASN A 112 -1.64 16.19 19.64
C ASN A 112 -2.10 14.81 20.08
N ARG A 113 -3.11 14.77 20.96
CA ARG A 113 -3.74 13.52 21.40
C ARG A 113 -4.78 13.09 20.38
N ILE A 114 -4.75 11.80 20.04
CA ILE A 114 -5.66 11.15 19.10
C ILE A 114 -6.23 9.93 19.83
N PRO A 115 -7.48 9.98 20.31
CA PRO A 115 -8.02 8.98 21.23
C PRO A 115 -8.48 7.69 20.54
N THR A 116 -8.56 7.67 19.20
CA THR A 116 -9.13 6.55 18.44
C THR A 116 -8.41 6.36 17.09
N PRO A 117 -8.41 5.14 16.53
CA PRO A 117 -7.74 4.87 15.25
C PRO A 117 -8.44 5.51 14.05
N ASP A 118 -9.75 5.76 14.10
CA ASP A 118 -10.47 6.44 13.01
C ASP A 118 -10.16 7.94 12.93
N ALA A 119 -9.67 8.55 14.01
CA ALA A 119 -9.11 9.90 13.98
C ALA A 119 -7.65 9.92 13.49
N LEU A 120 -6.92 8.81 13.62
CA LEU A 120 -5.54 8.69 13.14
C LEU A 120 -5.48 8.54 11.60
N ASP A 121 -6.36 7.70 11.05
CA ASP A 121 -6.48 7.40 9.62
C ASP A 121 -7.85 7.89 9.14
N MET A 122 -7.93 9.22 9.03
CA MET A 122 -9.16 9.97 8.76
C MET A 122 -9.26 10.29 7.26
N LEU A 123 -10.43 9.99 6.69
CA LEU A 123 -10.78 10.44 5.35
C LEU A 123 -11.32 11.87 5.44
N VAL A 124 -10.65 12.82 4.81
CA VAL A 124 -11.15 14.20 4.74
C VAL A 124 -12.33 14.23 3.77
N THR A 125 -13.56 14.28 4.26
CA THR A 125 -14.76 14.31 3.43
C THR A 125 -15.32 15.72 3.26
N ALA A 126 -16.37 15.89 2.45
CA ALA A 126 -17.02 17.18 2.29
C ALA A 126 -17.68 17.64 3.60
N LYS A 127 -17.66 18.96 3.86
CA LYS A 127 -18.35 19.59 4.99
C LYS A 127 -19.80 19.09 5.07
N ASN A 128 -20.25 18.65 6.25
CA ASN A 128 -21.57 18.07 6.54
C ASN A 128 -21.84 16.66 5.97
N HIS A 129 -20.90 16.05 5.26
CA HIS A 129 -20.94 14.63 4.86
C HIS A 129 -19.90 13.80 5.60
N ASP A 130 -19.30 14.38 6.65
CA ASP A 130 -18.28 13.72 7.45
C ASP A 130 -18.87 12.69 8.38
N LEU A 131 -18.19 11.55 8.46
CA LEU A 131 -18.42 10.64 9.57
C LEU A 131 -17.97 11.37 10.82
N LYS A 132 -18.74 11.29 11.91
CA LYS A 132 -18.24 11.80 13.20
C LYS A 132 -16.90 11.11 13.47
N GLN A 133 -15.88 11.89 13.75
CA GLN A 133 -14.57 11.41 14.15
C GLN A 133 -14.67 10.79 15.54
N GLU A 134 -13.68 9.98 15.89
CA GLU A 134 -13.51 9.40 17.22
C GLU A 134 -14.64 8.49 17.68
N ARG A 135 -15.15 7.67 16.77
CA ARG A 135 -16.24 6.72 17.06
C ARG A 135 -15.77 5.35 17.48
N MET A 136 -14.56 4.94 17.14
CA MET A 136 -14.03 3.62 17.49
C MET A 136 -13.58 3.56 18.96
N ALA A 137 -14.45 3.95 19.88
CA ALA A 137 -14.25 3.78 21.32
C ALA A 137 -14.16 2.28 21.62
N GLY A 138 -13.11 1.85 22.33
CA GLY A 138 -12.83 0.43 22.57
C GLY A 138 -12.20 -0.31 21.38
N ALA A 139 -11.59 0.42 20.44
CA ALA A 139 -10.79 -0.17 19.37
C ALA A 139 -9.72 -1.14 19.89
N SER A 140 -9.52 -2.21 19.14
CA SER A 140 -8.54 -3.25 19.43
C SER A 140 -7.17 -2.91 18.83
N ASP A 141 -6.14 -3.67 19.23
CA ASP A 141 -4.77 -3.49 18.71
C ASP A 141 -4.70 -3.59 17.17
N GLU A 142 -5.53 -4.40 16.51
CA GLU A 142 -5.55 -4.51 15.03
C GLU A 142 -6.10 -3.26 14.34
N ASP A 143 -7.08 -2.57 14.95
CA ASP A 143 -7.64 -1.35 14.39
C ASP A 143 -6.58 -0.23 14.34
N TRP A 144 -5.78 -0.13 15.42
CA TRP A 144 -4.64 0.79 15.50
C TRP A 144 -3.54 0.43 14.52
N LEU A 145 -3.22 -0.86 14.35
CA LEU A 145 -2.24 -1.32 13.37
C LEU A 145 -2.67 -0.94 11.95
N PHE A 146 -3.91 -1.22 11.56
CA PHE A 146 -4.40 -0.92 10.21
C PHE A 146 -4.47 0.59 9.94
N ALA A 147 -4.82 1.38 10.95
CA ALA A 147 -4.75 2.84 10.86
C ALA A 147 -3.30 3.32 10.70
N LEU A 148 -2.34 2.79 11.48
CA LEU A 148 -0.92 3.12 11.35
C LEU A 148 -0.38 2.75 9.96
N VAL A 149 -0.65 1.54 9.47
CA VAL A 149 -0.20 1.12 8.13
C VAL A 149 -0.69 2.09 7.06
N THR A 150 -1.96 2.48 7.11
CA THR A 150 -2.55 3.39 6.13
C THR A 150 -1.96 4.79 6.23
N LEU A 151 -1.92 5.36 7.43
CA LEU A 151 -1.33 6.67 7.71
C LEU A 151 0.11 6.72 7.21
N GLN A 152 0.92 5.72 7.56
CA GLN A 152 2.35 5.76 7.36
C GLN A 152 2.77 5.52 5.91
N THR A 153 1.98 4.74 5.17
CA THR A 153 2.37 4.24 3.84
C THR A 153 1.53 4.81 2.68
N THR A 154 0.52 5.64 2.95
CA THR A 154 -0.33 6.23 1.90
C THR A 154 -0.79 7.68 2.14
N GLU A 155 -0.45 8.31 3.27
CA GLU A 155 -0.97 9.64 3.58
C GLU A 155 -0.35 10.72 2.69
N GLY A 156 -1.18 11.71 2.31
CA GLY A 156 -0.77 12.87 1.53
C GLY A 156 -0.32 14.04 2.40
N PHE A 157 -0.03 15.18 1.78
CA PHE A 157 0.25 16.43 2.47
C PHE A 157 -1.05 17.03 3.05
N LEU A 158 -1.03 17.38 4.34
CA LEU A 158 -2.17 17.96 5.06
C LEU A 158 -1.77 19.21 5.86
N GLY A 159 -1.08 20.13 5.18
CA GLY A 159 -0.62 21.38 5.78
C GLY A 159 0.78 21.30 6.42
N ALA A 160 1.29 22.46 6.85
CA ALA A 160 2.60 22.57 7.48
C ALA A 160 2.72 21.61 8.67
N GLY A 161 3.80 20.84 8.74
CA GLY A 161 3.95 19.78 9.75
C GLY A 161 3.54 18.38 9.27
N ASN A 162 2.72 18.28 8.23
CA ASN A 162 2.08 17.02 7.80
C ASN A 162 2.48 16.65 6.36
N TYR A 163 3.71 16.18 6.15
CA TYR A 163 4.25 15.76 4.84
C TYR A 163 3.86 14.35 4.40
N GLY A 164 3.40 14.16 3.17
CA GLY A 164 3.01 12.83 2.68
C GLY A 164 4.18 11.87 2.44
N ILE A 165 3.84 10.65 2.03
CA ILE A 165 4.81 9.63 1.60
C ILE A 165 5.59 10.05 0.34
N SER A 166 6.74 9.44 0.11
CA SER A 166 7.60 9.67 -1.05
C SER A 166 7.13 8.98 -2.33
N ARG A 167 6.27 7.97 -2.22
CA ARG A 167 5.78 7.14 -3.34
C ARG A 167 4.62 7.77 -4.14
N MET A 168 4.56 9.10 -4.20
CA MET A 168 3.53 9.85 -4.92
C MET A 168 4.11 11.07 -5.65
N ASN A 169 3.45 11.51 -6.73
CA ASN A 169 3.96 12.60 -7.58
C ASN A 169 3.77 14.03 -7.04
N GLY A 170 3.17 14.18 -5.86
CA GLY A 170 2.96 15.46 -5.19
C GLY A 170 2.13 15.31 -3.93
N GLY A 171 2.05 16.36 -3.11
CA GLY A 171 1.39 16.30 -1.81
C GLY A 171 -0.11 15.94 -1.84
N PHE A 172 -0.83 16.29 -2.91
CA PHE A 172 -2.25 15.97 -3.06
C PHE A 172 -2.51 14.76 -3.95
N ALA A 173 -1.45 14.06 -4.34
CA ALA A 173 -1.55 12.88 -5.16
C ALA A 173 -1.90 11.63 -4.33
N SER A 174 -1.94 10.49 -5.01
CA SER A 174 -2.26 9.20 -4.41
C SER A 174 -1.22 8.17 -4.83
N ARG A 175 -0.86 7.29 -3.90
CA ARG A 175 -0.17 6.03 -4.22
C ARG A 175 -1.17 5.08 -4.85
N MET A 176 -1.25 5.10 -6.17
CA MET A 176 -2.08 4.16 -6.93
C MET A 176 -1.47 2.76 -6.91
N SER A 177 -2.33 1.74 -6.85
CA SER A 177 -1.95 0.35 -7.10
C SER A 177 -2.52 -0.11 -8.45
N LEU A 178 -1.66 -0.67 -9.30
CA LEU A 178 -2.02 -1.43 -10.49
C LEU A 178 -1.26 -2.77 -10.44
N GLY A 179 -1.98 -3.88 -10.53
CA GLY A 179 -1.36 -5.20 -10.47
C GLY A 179 -2.20 -6.30 -11.09
N ILE A 180 -1.56 -7.40 -11.47
CA ILE A 180 -2.21 -8.67 -11.76
C ILE A 180 -2.31 -9.43 -10.44
N ARG A 181 -3.52 -9.87 -10.08
CA ARG A 181 -3.77 -10.61 -8.84
C ARG A 181 -4.52 -11.91 -9.12
N PRO A 182 -4.13 -13.01 -8.47
CA PRO A 182 -4.97 -14.19 -8.42
C PRO A 182 -6.25 -13.89 -7.64
N LEU A 183 -7.34 -14.48 -8.12
CA LEU A 183 -8.61 -14.59 -7.44
C LEU A 183 -8.49 -15.69 -6.39
N GLY A 184 -9.26 -15.55 -5.31
CA GLY A 184 -9.25 -16.51 -4.20
C GLY A 184 -8.61 -15.99 -2.91
N GLY A 185 -8.91 -14.75 -2.53
CA GLY A 185 -8.54 -14.19 -1.23
C GLY A 185 -7.16 -13.51 -1.15
N ALA A 186 -6.86 -12.98 0.03
CA ALA A 186 -5.67 -12.21 0.32
C ALA A 186 -4.38 -13.05 0.24
N ALA A 187 -4.40 -14.28 0.75
CA ALA A 187 -3.25 -15.17 0.78
C ALA A 187 -2.70 -15.49 -0.62
N ARG A 188 -3.57 -15.70 -1.62
CA ARG A 188 -3.12 -15.94 -3.01
C ARG A 188 -2.42 -14.73 -3.60
N ALA A 189 -3.00 -13.54 -3.44
CA ALA A 189 -2.39 -12.31 -3.92
C ALA A 189 -1.05 -12.04 -3.22
N PHE A 190 -0.99 -12.26 -1.90
CA PHE A 190 0.24 -12.16 -1.12
C PHE A 190 1.30 -13.12 -1.64
N GLY A 191 0.99 -14.40 -1.79
CA GLY A 191 1.95 -15.42 -2.20
C GLY A 191 2.56 -15.15 -3.57
N ARG A 192 1.72 -14.75 -4.53
CA ARG A 192 2.19 -14.34 -5.86
C ARG A 192 3.12 -13.14 -5.77
N ASP A 193 2.67 -12.05 -5.15
CA ASP A 193 3.42 -10.80 -5.17
C ASP A 193 4.74 -10.93 -4.40
N VAL A 194 4.77 -11.66 -3.28
CA VAL A 194 6.03 -11.98 -2.56
C VAL A 194 6.99 -12.76 -3.45
N ALA A 195 6.55 -13.84 -4.09
CA ALA A 195 7.40 -14.64 -4.96
C ALA A 195 7.97 -13.80 -6.13
N ARG A 196 7.14 -12.94 -6.72
CA ARG A 196 7.55 -12.03 -7.79
C ARG A 196 8.60 -11.03 -7.35
N LEU A 197 8.47 -10.44 -6.17
CA LEU A 197 9.44 -9.47 -5.65
C LEU A 197 10.76 -10.12 -5.25
N VAL A 198 10.72 -11.31 -4.66
CA VAL A 198 11.94 -12.07 -4.33
C VAL A 198 12.66 -12.45 -5.62
N ALA A 199 11.98 -13.06 -6.59
CA ALA A 199 12.58 -13.44 -7.87
C ALA A 199 13.17 -12.23 -8.63
N ASP A 200 12.49 -11.09 -8.60
CA ASP A 200 12.99 -9.85 -9.20
C ASP A 200 14.25 -9.33 -8.50
N ALA A 201 14.33 -9.44 -7.17
CA ALA A 201 15.53 -9.10 -6.42
C ALA A 201 16.70 -10.04 -6.73
N ARG A 202 16.46 -11.36 -6.85
CA ARG A 202 17.49 -12.33 -7.24
C ARG A 202 18.03 -12.08 -8.65
N ALA A 203 17.17 -11.64 -9.57
CA ALA A 203 17.54 -11.37 -10.96
C ALA A 203 18.30 -10.04 -11.15
N ARG A 204 18.32 -9.16 -10.15
CA ARG A 204 18.94 -7.82 -10.21
C ARG A 204 20.00 -7.67 -9.12
N PRO A 205 21.25 -8.12 -9.37
CA PRO A 205 22.33 -8.02 -8.37
C PRO A 205 22.70 -6.58 -8.03
N ASP A 206 22.37 -5.63 -8.91
CA ASP A 206 22.56 -4.18 -8.75
C ASP A 206 21.37 -3.48 -8.07
N ARG A 207 20.36 -4.23 -7.62
CA ARG A 207 19.21 -3.70 -6.89
C ARG A 207 19.68 -2.88 -5.69
N ARG A 208 19.06 -1.72 -5.48
CA ARG A 208 19.41 -0.86 -4.36
C ARG A 208 19.00 -1.47 -3.02
N THR A 209 19.98 -1.62 -2.15
CA THR A 209 19.82 -2.05 -0.75
C THR A 209 20.09 -0.88 0.20
N GLY A 210 19.51 -0.91 1.39
CA GLY A 210 19.71 0.14 2.38
C GLY A 210 18.76 -0.04 3.55
N THR A 211 18.29 1.07 4.13
CA THR A 211 17.31 1.01 5.23
C THR A 211 15.99 0.40 4.72
N LEU A 212 15.58 -0.74 5.31
CA LEU A 212 14.39 -1.50 4.95
C LEU A 212 13.12 -0.96 5.64
N LEU A 213 13.20 -0.81 6.96
CA LEU A 213 12.07 -0.51 7.83
C LEU A 213 12.26 0.89 8.42
N LEU A 214 11.61 1.92 7.88
CA LEU A 214 11.97 3.31 8.22
C LEU A 214 11.67 3.70 9.68
N TRP A 215 10.90 2.87 10.39
CA TRP A 215 10.63 3.05 11.82
C TRP A 215 11.76 2.54 12.73
N THR A 216 12.79 1.89 12.22
CA THR A 216 13.97 1.54 13.02
C THR A 216 14.97 2.68 13.10
N ALA A 217 14.92 3.63 12.16
CA ALA A 217 15.77 4.82 12.17
C ALA A 217 15.16 5.93 13.05
N PRO A 218 15.94 6.58 13.93
CA PRO A 218 15.45 7.70 14.74
C PRO A 218 14.84 8.85 13.93
N TRP A 219 13.88 9.57 14.52
CA TRP A 219 13.28 10.75 13.89
C TRP A 219 12.74 11.81 14.87
N ASP A 220 13.30 13.01 14.79
CA ASP A 220 12.87 14.22 15.49
C ASP A 220 12.01 15.16 14.60
N GLY A 221 11.83 14.79 13.32
CA GLY A 221 11.10 15.59 12.34
C GLY A 221 11.92 16.68 11.66
N THR A 222 13.24 16.76 11.84
CA THR A 222 14.04 17.85 11.28
C THR A 222 14.86 17.48 10.05
N LEU A 223 15.25 16.20 9.94
CA LEU A 223 16.03 15.67 8.81
C LEU A 223 15.25 14.60 8.03
N SER A 224 15.46 14.63 6.71
CA SER A 224 14.97 13.62 5.78
C SER A 224 16.02 12.55 5.54
N LEU A 225 15.59 11.30 5.36
CA LEU A 225 16.43 10.23 4.84
C LEU A 225 16.68 10.43 3.34
N ALA A 226 17.91 10.17 2.90
CA ALA A 226 18.24 10.17 1.48
C ALA A 226 17.61 8.94 0.79
N TYR A 227 16.87 9.15 -0.29
CA TYR A 227 16.20 8.07 -1.03
C TYR A 227 17.19 6.98 -1.51
N ASP A 228 18.39 7.36 -1.91
CA ASP A 228 19.42 6.42 -2.38
C ASP A 228 20.07 5.60 -1.26
N GLY A 229 19.82 5.94 0.01
CA GLY A 229 20.19 5.12 1.16
C GLY A 229 19.11 4.11 1.58
N LEU A 230 18.00 4.02 0.83
CA LEU A 230 16.87 3.16 1.14
C LEU A 230 16.84 1.93 0.22
N ASP A 231 16.47 0.79 0.79
CA ASP A 231 16.19 -0.41 0.00
C ASP A 231 15.01 -0.17 -0.95
N GLU A 232 14.98 -0.67 -2.18
CA GLU A 232 13.87 -0.40 -3.13
C GLU A 232 12.46 -0.72 -2.57
N LEU A 233 12.36 -1.73 -1.70
CA LEU A 233 11.11 -2.19 -1.10
C LEU A 233 10.81 -1.54 0.26
N TYR A 234 11.56 -0.52 0.68
CA TYR A 234 11.42 0.11 1.99
C TYR A 234 9.96 0.38 2.36
N VAL A 235 9.63 0.13 3.63
CA VAL A 235 8.33 0.47 4.20
C VAL A 235 8.43 1.83 4.88
N GLU A 236 7.66 2.77 4.35
CA GLU A 236 7.71 4.18 4.75
C GLU A 236 6.95 4.47 6.06
N ILE A 237 7.37 5.53 6.74
CA ILE A 237 6.63 6.20 7.82
C ILE A 237 6.64 7.72 7.61
N CYS A 238 5.58 8.29 7.04
CA CYS A 238 5.54 9.73 6.72
C CYS A 238 5.08 10.62 7.90
N ARG A 239 4.69 10.06 9.04
CA ARG A 239 4.13 10.78 10.19
C ARG A 239 4.83 10.41 11.49
N ARG A 240 4.98 11.39 12.37
CA ARG A 240 5.50 11.19 13.73
C ARG A 240 4.33 10.89 14.65
N VAL A 241 4.15 9.61 14.96
CA VAL A 241 3.10 9.10 15.84
C VAL A 241 3.72 8.15 16.84
N ARG A 242 3.22 8.19 18.06
CA ARG A 242 3.55 7.21 19.09
C ARG A 242 2.29 6.77 19.82
N LEU A 243 2.06 5.47 19.86
CA LEU A 243 0.99 4.84 20.61
C LEU A 243 1.42 4.69 22.06
N ARG A 244 0.45 4.79 22.97
CA ARG A 244 0.62 4.45 24.38
C ARG A 244 -0.61 3.73 24.91
N ARG A 245 -0.41 2.85 25.89
CA ARG A 245 -1.51 2.26 26.65
C ARG A 245 -1.94 3.21 27.76
N THR A 246 -3.25 3.32 27.94
CA THR A 246 -3.91 4.08 29.01
C THR A 246 -4.92 3.17 29.70
N PRO A 247 -5.48 3.55 30.86
CA PRO A 247 -6.57 2.80 31.48
C PRO A 247 -7.80 2.62 30.58
N ALA A 248 -8.02 3.51 29.61
CA ALA A 248 -9.15 3.48 28.69
C ALA A 248 -8.87 2.70 27.38
N GLY A 249 -7.65 2.19 27.19
CA GLY A 249 -7.21 1.55 25.95
C GLY A 249 -5.98 2.21 25.34
N ILE A 250 -5.74 1.99 24.05
CA ILE A 250 -4.65 2.63 23.30
C ILE A 250 -5.10 4.02 22.84
N GLU A 251 -4.19 4.99 22.92
CA GLU A 251 -4.30 6.26 22.21
C GLU A 251 -2.99 6.59 21.47
N ALA A 252 -3.06 7.52 20.51
CA ALA A 252 -1.92 8.04 19.79
C ALA A 252 -1.56 9.45 20.26
N LEU A 253 -0.26 9.74 20.27
CA LEU A 253 0.30 11.08 20.36
C LEU A 253 0.99 11.39 19.03
N ALA A 254 0.74 12.57 18.48
CA ALA A 254 1.32 12.99 17.20
C ALA A 254 2.11 14.29 17.31
N ALA A 255 3.13 14.42 16.46
CA ALA A 255 3.94 15.62 16.28
C ALA A 255 4.07 15.97 14.80
N GLY A 256 4.22 17.25 14.49
CA GLY A 256 4.58 17.69 13.13
C GLY A 256 6.07 17.44 12.82
N SER A 257 6.43 17.53 11.54
CA SER A 257 7.81 17.57 11.06
C SER A 257 8.09 18.86 10.28
N LYS A 258 9.35 19.25 10.15
CA LYS A 258 9.80 20.39 9.33
C LYS A 258 10.05 19.99 7.87
N CYS A 259 10.16 18.70 7.60
CA CYS A 259 10.39 18.13 6.28
C CYS A 259 9.68 16.76 6.14
N ALA A 260 9.63 16.25 4.92
CA ALA A 260 9.20 14.88 4.65
C ALA A 260 10.19 13.87 5.26
N ARG A 261 9.73 12.66 5.59
CA ARG A 261 10.62 11.61 6.13
C ARG A 261 11.70 11.21 5.11
N VAL A 262 11.36 11.18 3.83
CA VAL A 262 12.26 10.81 2.74
C VAL A 262 12.40 11.98 1.78
N ALA A 263 13.64 12.33 1.42
CA ALA A 263 13.96 13.39 0.47
C ALA A 263 13.75 12.86 -0.97
N ALA A 264 12.50 12.94 -1.45
CA ALA A 264 12.07 12.34 -2.72
C ALA A 264 11.16 13.25 -3.58
N SER A 265 11.02 14.53 -3.22
CA SER A 265 10.13 15.47 -3.93
C SER A 265 10.41 15.60 -5.42
N ASP A 266 11.68 15.42 -5.80
CA ASP A 266 12.16 15.59 -7.17
C ASP A 266 11.96 14.33 -8.01
N LEU A 267 11.74 13.19 -7.35
CA LEU A 267 11.45 11.92 -8.02
C LEU A 267 10.03 11.86 -8.58
N LYS A 268 9.12 12.72 -8.11
CA LYS A 268 7.71 12.74 -8.53
C LYS A 268 7.07 11.34 -8.53
N GLY A 269 7.34 10.56 -7.49
CA GLY A 269 6.81 9.19 -7.33
C GLY A 269 7.61 8.10 -8.05
N ALA A 270 8.68 8.42 -8.78
CA ALA A 270 9.62 7.47 -9.39
C ALA A 270 10.48 6.74 -8.34
N THR A 271 9.81 5.97 -7.48
CA THR A 271 10.40 5.30 -6.30
C THR A 271 10.61 3.80 -6.49
N LEU A 272 10.49 3.33 -7.73
CA LEU A 272 10.46 1.89 -8.09
C LEU A 272 9.37 1.11 -7.33
N ASP A 273 8.28 1.78 -6.94
CA ASP A 273 7.14 1.15 -6.27
C ASP A 273 6.59 0.00 -7.14
N PRO A 274 6.53 -1.25 -6.62
CA PRO A 274 6.11 -2.40 -7.40
C PRO A 274 4.66 -2.37 -7.90
N TRP A 275 3.83 -1.47 -7.35
CA TRP A 275 2.42 -1.31 -7.69
C TRP A 275 2.11 0.01 -8.40
N ALA A 276 2.97 1.03 -8.33
CA ALA A 276 2.63 2.36 -8.84
C ALA A 276 3.00 2.52 -10.32
N PRO A 277 2.03 2.69 -11.24
CA PRO A 277 2.33 2.96 -12.64
C PRO A 277 3.02 4.32 -12.82
N MET A 278 3.90 4.40 -13.81
CA MET A 278 4.54 5.66 -14.23
C MET A 278 3.96 6.12 -15.57
N LYS A 279 3.98 7.42 -15.84
CA LYS A 279 3.78 7.91 -17.22
C LYS A 279 4.89 7.34 -18.12
N ALA A 280 4.56 7.10 -19.38
CA ALA A 280 5.50 6.50 -20.35
C ALA A 280 6.76 7.38 -20.58
N ASP A 281 6.62 8.70 -20.43
CA ASP A 281 7.75 9.65 -20.48
C ASP A 281 8.65 9.63 -19.22
N GLY A 282 8.30 8.83 -18.20
CA GLY A 282 9.03 8.72 -16.94
C GLY A 282 8.90 9.93 -16.02
N SER A 283 8.11 10.95 -16.38
CA SER A 283 8.09 12.23 -15.67
C SER A 283 7.52 12.15 -14.26
N THR A 284 6.45 11.37 -14.08
CA THR A 284 5.76 11.25 -12.79
C THR A 284 5.09 9.89 -12.64
N SER A 285 4.87 9.46 -11.41
CA SER A 285 3.89 8.40 -11.13
C SER A 285 2.50 8.83 -11.62
N HIS A 286 1.64 7.89 -11.95
CA HIS A 286 0.29 8.18 -12.41
C HIS A 286 -0.66 8.36 -11.22
N THR A 287 -1.41 9.47 -11.23
CA THR A 287 -2.44 9.77 -10.23
C THR A 287 -3.81 9.76 -10.92
N PRO A 288 -4.75 8.89 -10.53
CA PRO A 288 -6.11 8.96 -11.03
C PRO A 288 -6.85 10.19 -10.49
N SER A 289 -7.80 10.73 -11.26
CA SER A 289 -8.71 11.77 -10.78
C SER A 289 -9.88 11.17 -10.00
N GLY A 290 -10.72 12.02 -9.38
CA GLY A 290 -11.97 11.58 -8.73
C GLY A 290 -12.98 10.86 -9.63
N ALA A 291 -12.75 10.81 -10.95
CA ALA A 291 -13.53 9.94 -11.84
C ALA A 291 -13.18 8.44 -11.68
N GLY A 292 -12.06 8.13 -11.04
CA GLY A 292 -11.62 6.77 -10.77
C GLY A 292 -11.32 5.95 -12.02
N PHE A 293 -11.61 4.65 -11.96
CA PHE A 293 -11.20 3.67 -12.96
C PHE A 293 -12.33 3.34 -13.95
N GLY A 294 -12.80 4.35 -14.69
CA GLY A 294 -13.72 4.14 -15.83
C GLY A 294 -13.09 3.31 -16.96
N TYR A 295 -13.88 2.91 -17.96
CA TYR A 295 -13.38 2.07 -19.07
C TYR A 295 -12.20 2.70 -19.81
N ARG A 296 -12.27 4.01 -20.08
CA ARG A 296 -11.17 4.76 -20.70
C ARG A 296 -9.93 4.80 -19.83
N GLN A 297 -10.10 4.98 -18.52
CA GLN A 297 -8.97 5.02 -17.60
C GLN A 297 -8.28 3.66 -17.55
N MET A 298 -9.03 2.56 -17.49
CA MET A 298 -8.45 1.22 -17.59
C MET A 298 -7.72 1.00 -18.91
N ALA A 299 -8.28 1.43 -20.05
CA ALA A 299 -7.60 1.34 -21.33
C ALA A 299 -6.29 2.14 -21.35
N THR A 300 -6.30 3.38 -20.83
CA THR A 300 -5.09 4.20 -20.67
C THR A 300 -4.04 3.54 -19.79
N LEU A 301 -4.45 2.90 -18.69
CA LEU A 301 -3.53 2.19 -17.78
C LEU A 301 -2.84 0.98 -18.42
N LEU A 302 -3.40 0.46 -19.50
CA LEU A 302 -2.86 -0.68 -20.26
C LEU A 302 -2.21 -0.24 -21.58
N ASP A 303 -2.19 1.07 -21.87
CA ASP A 303 -1.60 1.64 -23.07
C ASP A 303 -0.12 1.96 -22.82
N LYS A 304 0.78 1.14 -23.36
CA LYS A 304 2.23 1.30 -23.21
C LYS A 304 2.78 2.63 -23.74
N ALA A 305 2.06 3.29 -24.65
CA ALA A 305 2.46 4.61 -25.13
C ALA A 305 2.17 5.72 -24.10
N LYS A 306 1.36 5.43 -23.08
CA LYS A 306 0.97 6.38 -22.03
C LYS A 306 1.47 5.99 -20.65
N ILE A 307 1.57 4.69 -20.38
CA ILE A 307 1.87 4.16 -19.05
C ILE A 307 2.97 3.11 -19.14
N THR A 308 3.98 3.29 -18.29
CA THR A 308 4.93 2.23 -17.94
C THR A 308 4.34 1.41 -16.81
N LEU A 309 4.09 0.13 -17.08
CA LEU A 309 3.49 -0.78 -16.12
C LEU A 309 4.44 -1.03 -14.93
N PRO A 310 3.90 -1.01 -13.69
CA PRO A 310 4.67 -1.38 -12.51
C PRO A 310 4.97 -2.87 -12.50
N ARG A 311 5.93 -3.28 -11.67
CA ARG A 311 6.47 -4.66 -11.65
C ARG A 311 5.37 -5.71 -11.50
N LEU A 312 4.43 -5.49 -10.59
CA LEU A 312 3.39 -6.47 -10.26
C LEU A 312 2.20 -6.43 -11.21
N ALA A 313 2.15 -5.48 -12.16
CA ALA A 313 1.20 -5.47 -13.27
C ALA A 313 1.70 -6.21 -14.51
N LYS A 314 2.95 -6.72 -14.49
CA LYS A 314 3.49 -7.54 -15.57
C LYS A 314 3.10 -9.00 -15.35
N ALA A 315 2.68 -9.66 -16.43
CA ALA A 315 2.39 -11.10 -16.41
C ALA A 315 3.68 -11.89 -16.15
N ASP A 316 3.57 -12.98 -15.42
CA ASP A 316 4.67 -13.89 -15.13
C ASP A 316 4.41 -15.29 -15.70
N PRO A 317 5.43 -15.98 -16.26
CA PRO A 317 5.26 -17.36 -16.73
C PRO A 317 4.74 -18.34 -15.67
N ALA A 318 5.07 -18.12 -14.39
CA ALA A 318 4.61 -18.90 -13.24
C ALA A 318 3.21 -18.53 -12.76
N ASP A 319 2.58 -17.49 -13.33
CA ASP A 319 1.19 -17.19 -13.02
C ASP A 319 0.26 -18.31 -13.50
N ASP A 320 -0.74 -18.62 -12.66
CA ASP A 320 -1.81 -19.56 -12.95
C ASP A 320 -2.47 -19.24 -14.30
N ARG A 321 -2.91 -20.29 -15.01
CA ARG A 321 -3.54 -20.11 -16.34
C ARG A 321 -4.89 -19.41 -16.26
N GLU A 322 -5.57 -19.55 -15.13
CA GLU A 322 -6.92 -19.02 -14.89
C GLU A 322 -6.99 -18.35 -13.53
N GLY A 323 -8.12 -17.68 -13.27
CA GLY A 323 -8.35 -17.05 -11.98
C GLY A 323 -7.45 -15.84 -11.73
N LEU A 324 -7.03 -15.12 -12.77
CA LEU A 324 -6.31 -13.85 -12.64
C LEU A 324 -7.22 -12.66 -12.93
N ALA A 325 -6.91 -11.53 -12.31
CA ALA A 325 -7.54 -10.25 -12.62
C ALA A 325 -6.55 -9.10 -12.59
N ILE A 326 -6.78 -8.11 -13.44
CA ILE A 326 -6.12 -6.81 -13.37
C ILE A 326 -6.88 -5.98 -12.33
N VAL A 327 -6.16 -5.51 -11.32
CA VAL A 327 -6.72 -4.70 -10.23
C VAL A 327 -6.08 -3.33 -10.25
N ALA A 328 -6.91 -2.30 -10.39
CA ALA A 328 -6.54 -0.90 -10.20
C ALA A 328 -7.24 -0.36 -8.95
N ALA A 329 -6.49 0.27 -8.04
CA ALA A 329 -7.03 0.82 -6.80
C ALA A 329 -6.31 2.09 -6.39
N ALA A 330 -7.04 3.06 -5.84
CA ALA A 330 -6.49 4.29 -5.27
C ALA A 330 -7.50 4.93 -4.33
N LEU A 331 -7.01 5.49 -3.23
CA LEU A 331 -7.71 6.51 -2.47
C LEU A 331 -7.35 7.86 -3.08
N VAL A 332 -8.23 8.42 -3.90
CA VAL A 332 -7.97 9.68 -4.61
C VAL A 332 -8.11 10.85 -3.64
N ARG A 333 -7.07 11.68 -3.60
CA ARG A 333 -6.99 12.87 -2.77
C ARG A 333 -7.06 14.11 -3.65
N GLY A 334 -7.52 15.20 -3.05
CA GLY A 334 -7.48 16.54 -3.59
C GLY A 334 -7.00 17.51 -2.51
N GLN A 335 -6.88 18.78 -2.87
CA GLN A 335 -6.46 19.81 -1.92
C GLN A 335 -7.48 19.94 -0.77
N GLY A 336 -7.14 19.37 0.39
CA GLY A 336 -7.99 19.39 1.58
C GLY A 336 -9.26 18.53 1.48
N LYS A 337 -9.26 17.47 0.66
CA LYS A 337 -10.40 16.55 0.51
C LYS A 337 -9.99 15.17 -0.01
N THR A 338 -10.87 14.20 0.15
CA THR A 338 -10.84 12.88 -0.46
C THR A 338 -11.86 12.87 -1.60
N GLU A 339 -11.42 12.58 -2.83
CA GLU A 339 -12.30 12.56 -4.01
C GLU A 339 -12.92 11.19 -4.28
N GLY A 340 -12.44 10.15 -3.59
CA GLY A 340 -13.10 8.84 -3.58
C GLY A 340 -12.13 7.69 -3.33
N LEU A 341 -12.68 6.59 -2.81
CA LEU A 341 -12.02 5.29 -2.85
C LEU A 341 -12.44 4.57 -4.12
N HIS A 342 -11.53 4.43 -5.07
CA HIS A 342 -11.80 3.76 -6.33
C HIS A 342 -11.07 2.44 -6.37
N ARG A 343 -11.79 1.41 -6.83
CA ARG A 343 -11.23 0.10 -7.11
C ARG A 343 -11.94 -0.49 -8.30
N ARG A 344 -11.18 -1.06 -9.24
CA ARG A 344 -11.72 -1.81 -10.36
C ARG A 344 -10.95 -3.09 -10.55
N THR A 345 -11.71 -4.17 -10.71
CA THR A 345 -11.20 -5.50 -11.02
C THR A 345 -11.70 -5.90 -12.39
N VAL A 346 -10.79 -6.29 -13.28
CA VAL A 346 -11.11 -6.82 -14.61
C VAL A 346 -10.58 -8.24 -14.65
N CYS A 347 -11.48 -9.22 -14.63
CA CYS A 347 -11.10 -10.62 -14.76
C CYS A 347 -10.48 -10.87 -16.13
N THR A 348 -9.40 -11.65 -16.17
CA THR A 348 -8.71 -12.03 -17.40
C THR A 348 -8.85 -13.54 -17.63
N PRO A 349 -10.06 -14.07 -17.97
CA PRO A 349 -10.27 -15.50 -18.16
C PRO A 349 -9.43 -15.99 -19.34
N GLY A 350 -8.36 -16.74 -19.07
CA GLY A 350 -7.40 -17.23 -20.08
C GLY A 350 -6.72 -16.15 -20.92
N ALA A 351 -7.11 -14.88 -20.80
CA ALA A 351 -6.77 -13.78 -21.72
C ALA A 351 -5.32 -13.31 -21.61
N LEU A 352 -4.58 -13.83 -20.62
CA LEU A 352 -3.14 -13.70 -20.54
C LEU A 352 -2.43 -14.84 -21.24
N ARG A 353 -3.11 -15.75 -21.96
CA ARG A 353 -2.49 -16.80 -22.75
C ARG A 353 -3.20 -16.98 -24.10
N ASP A 354 -2.45 -17.27 -25.15
CA ASP A 354 -3.01 -17.50 -26.48
C ASP A 354 -3.54 -18.93 -26.63
N ALA A 355 -4.06 -19.27 -27.81
CA ALA A 355 -4.59 -20.62 -28.08
C ALA A 355 -3.55 -21.75 -27.91
N ALA A 356 -2.24 -21.42 -27.90
CA ALA A 356 -1.14 -22.36 -27.65
C ALA A 356 -0.65 -22.32 -26.19
N GLY A 357 -1.32 -21.56 -25.30
CA GLY A 357 -0.95 -21.42 -23.89
C GLY A 357 0.21 -20.47 -23.61
N ARG A 358 0.70 -19.74 -24.61
CA ARG A 358 1.81 -18.77 -24.46
C ARG A 358 1.28 -17.46 -23.88
N PRO A 359 2.01 -16.78 -22.97
CA PRO A 359 1.55 -15.52 -22.42
C PRO A 359 1.13 -14.50 -23.49
N LEU A 360 -0.12 -14.03 -23.46
CA LEU A 360 -0.58 -12.89 -24.24
C LEU A 360 -0.02 -11.62 -23.60
N PRO A 361 0.66 -10.76 -24.38
CA PRO A 361 1.14 -9.50 -23.87
C PRO A 361 -0.05 -8.67 -23.36
N ILE A 362 0.06 -8.17 -22.13
CA ILE A 362 -0.91 -7.23 -21.55
C ILE A 362 -1.14 -6.01 -22.47
N ASP A 363 -0.12 -5.63 -23.25
CA ASP A 363 -0.19 -4.63 -24.31
C ASP A 363 -1.31 -4.92 -25.32
N ARG A 364 -1.51 -6.18 -25.73
CA ARG A 364 -2.56 -6.55 -26.68
C ARG A 364 -3.95 -6.36 -26.07
N ILE A 365 -4.10 -6.62 -24.78
CA ILE A 365 -5.33 -6.31 -24.04
C ILE A 365 -5.56 -4.80 -24.05
N GLY A 366 -4.51 -4.01 -23.81
CA GLY A 366 -4.52 -2.56 -23.87
C GLY A 366 -4.95 -2.01 -25.24
N GLU A 367 -4.40 -2.53 -26.33
CA GLU A 367 -4.74 -2.14 -27.71
C GLU A 367 -6.23 -2.37 -28.01
N VAL A 368 -6.73 -3.58 -27.71
CA VAL A 368 -8.15 -3.91 -27.93
C VAL A 368 -9.06 -3.07 -27.04
N ALA A 369 -8.68 -2.88 -25.78
CA ALA A 369 -9.42 -2.04 -24.84
C ALA A 369 -9.47 -0.58 -25.31
N GLY A 370 -8.36 -0.04 -25.82
CA GLY A 370 -8.26 1.30 -26.40
C GLY A 370 -9.20 1.49 -27.58
N LYS A 371 -9.18 0.57 -28.54
CA LYS A 371 -10.09 0.60 -29.70
C LYS A 371 -11.56 0.61 -29.27
N ARG A 372 -11.95 -0.30 -28.37
CA ARG A 372 -13.32 -0.40 -27.87
C ARG A 372 -13.75 0.83 -27.07
N ALA A 373 -12.84 1.41 -26.28
CA ALA A 373 -13.11 2.63 -25.52
C ALA A 373 -13.37 3.83 -26.44
N GLU A 374 -12.66 3.92 -27.57
CA GLU A 374 -12.86 4.94 -28.59
C GLU A 374 -14.17 4.74 -29.36
N GLU A 375 -14.47 3.51 -29.79
CA GLU A 375 -15.74 3.17 -30.44
C GLU A 375 -16.94 3.53 -29.54
N GLY A 376 -16.88 3.17 -28.26
CA GLY A 376 -17.91 3.53 -27.28
C GLY A 376 -18.03 5.05 -27.06
N PHE A 377 -16.93 5.78 -27.09
CA PHE A 377 -16.97 7.25 -27.03
C PHE A 377 -17.66 7.85 -28.25
N GLN A 378 -17.31 7.39 -29.45
CA GLN A 378 -17.92 7.88 -30.68
C GLN A 378 -19.43 7.58 -30.71
N ALA A 379 -19.85 6.39 -30.27
CA ALA A 379 -21.26 6.04 -30.12
C ALA A 379 -22.00 6.97 -29.15
N SER A 380 -21.44 7.19 -27.95
CA SER A 380 -22.01 8.12 -26.97
C SER A 380 -22.13 9.55 -27.53
N ARG A 381 -21.11 10.05 -28.22
CA ARG A 381 -21.14 11.38 -28.84
C ARG A 381 -22.23 11.52 -29.90
N ARG A 382 -22.45 10.49 -30.72
CA ARG A 382 -23.53 10.45 -31.71
C ARG A 382 -24.91 10.44 -31.05
N LEU A 383 -25.09 9.62 -30.01
CA LEU A 383 -26.34 9.55 -29.24
C LEU A 383 -26.66 10.87 -28.54
N SER A 384 -25.68 11.52 -27.92
CA SER A 384 -25.90 12.84 -27.29
C SER A 384 -26.36 13.89 -28.29
N ARG A 385 -25.78 13.91 -29.51
CA ARG A 385 -26.24 14.82 -30.57
C ARG A 385 -27.66 14.52 -31.02
N ALA A 386 -27.99 13.23 -31.18
CA ALA A 386 -29.35 12.80 -31.55
C ALA A 386 -30.38 13.17 -30.47
N LEU A 387 -30.01 13.05 -29.19
CA LEU A 387 -30.88 13.45 -28.07
C LEU A 387 -31.11 14.97 -28.03
N ILE A 388 -30.08 15.78 -28.30
CA ILE A 388 -30.22 17.24 -28.37
C ILE A 388 -31.15 17.64 -29.53
N SER A 389 -31.17 16.91 -30.64
CA SER A 389 -32.08 17.20 -31.77
C SER A 389 -33.54 16.74 -31.55
N LEU A 390 -33.85 16.08 -30.43
CA LEU A 390 -35.20 15.65 -30.06
C LEU A 390 -35.90 16.64 -29.10
N VAL A 391 -35.20 17.70 -28.68
CA VAL A 391 -35.70 18.83 -27.88
C VAL A 391 -35.67 20.06 -28.77
#